data_AF-A0A820K8A7-F1
#
_entry.id   AF-A0A820K8A7-F1
#
_cell.length_a   1.000
_cell.length_b   1.000
_cell.length_c   1.000
_cell.angle_alpha   90.00
_cell.angle_beta   90.00
_cell.angle_gamma   90.00
#
_symmetry.space_group_name_H-M   'P 1'
#
loop_
_entity.id
_entity.type
_entity.pdbx_description
1 polymer ?
#
loop_
_entity_poly.entity_id
_entity_poly.type
_entity_poly.pdbx_seq_one_letter_code
_entity_poly.pdbx_strand_id
1 'polypeptide(L)'
;MDYMNEDRLQEKARRWQQLQTKRFADKRRFCFTDIQKEDMPAEHIRKIIRDHGDMTKRKFRHDKRVYLDALKYMPRAVYKLLENMPMPWEQIRNVKVIYHITGAITFVNEIPWVIEPVYIAQWGTIWIMMRREKRDRRHFKRMRFPSFDDEEPPLDYADNILDVEPLVQMVNGSSYRRWQLTLPIMSTLNRMGNQLLTDLVDDNYFYLFDLKSFFTVKALNVAIPGGPKFEPLVKDVNPNDEDWNEFNDINKIIIRQPIRTEYRIAFPYLYNSYPFKVYLVWYHKPNVVFIKNEDPDLPAFYFDPLINPIAHRHTIKSVDTQIDLQIQDQYETDDEEFVLPDEFEPFLIDV
;
A
#
# COMPACT_ATOMS: atom_id res chain seq x y z
N MET A 1 66.48 -32.42 41.14
CA MET A 1 65.44 -31.80 40.30
C MET A 1 65.37 -32.61 39.03
N ASP A 2 64.30 -33.39 38.82
CA ASP A 2 64.14 -34.18 37.60
C ASP A 2 63.98 -33.24 36.39
N TYR A 3 64.99 -33.24 35.52
CA TYR A 3 64.91 -32.61 34.21
C TYR A 3 63.93 -33.43 33.35
N MET A 4 62.71 -32.94 33.20
CA MET A 4 61.73 -33.52 32.27
C MET A 4 62.30 -33.51 30.85
N ASN A 5 62.26 -34.67 30.18
CA ASN A 5 62.74 -34.88 28.81
C ASN A 5 62.14 -33.86 27.82
N GLU A 6 62.98 -33.22 27.00
CA GLU A 6 62.64 -32.11 26.07
C GLU A 6 61.48 -32.48 25.14
N ASP A 7 61.48 -33.71 24.63
CA ASP A 7 60.44 -34.24 23.74
C ASP A 7 59.06 -34.30 24.40
N ARG A 8 59.01 -34.63 25.70
CA ARG A 8 57.76 -34.65 26.48
C ARG A 8 57.24 -33.24 26.70
N LEU A 9 58.13 -32.26 26.81
CA LEU A 9 57.78 -30.85 26.97
C LEU A 9 57.19 -30.30 25.66
N GLN A 10 57.80 -30.61 24.52
CA GLN A 10 57.31 -30.24 23.19
C GLN A 10 55.94 -30.88 22.91
N GLU A 11 55.75 -32.15 23.25
CA GLU A 11 54.46 -32.82 23.06
C GLU A 11 53.37 -32.19 23.95
N LYS A 12 53.71 -31.83 25.20
CA LYS A 12 52.81 -31.10 26.10
C LYS A 12 52.46 -29.71 25.57
N ALA A 13 53.42 -28.98 25.02
CA ALA A 13 53.21 -27.67 24.39
C ALA A 13 52.29 -27.78 23.16
N ARG A 14 52.51 -28.79 22.31
CA ARG A 14 51.67 -29.05 21.13
C ARG A 14 50.23 -29.39 21.52
N ARG A 15 50.04 -30.25 22.53
CA ARG A 15 48.73 -30.59 23.09
C ARG A 15 48.04 -29.36 23.70
N TRP A 16 48.79 -28.52 24.41
CA TRP A 16 48.28 -27.26 24.96
C TRP A 16 47.84 -26.29 23.85
N GLN A 17 48.64 -26.13 22.80
CA GLN A 17 48.32 -25.26 21.67
C GLN A 17 47.06 -25.75 20.90
N GLN A 18 46.94 -27.05 20.67
CA GLN A 18 45.75 -27.64 20.06
C GLN A 18 44.51 -27.46 20.95
N LEU A 19 44.66 -27.64 22.27
CA LEU A 19 43.59 -27.42 23.23
C LEU A 19 43.13 -25.95 23.22
N GLN A 20 44.07 -25.01 23.21
CA GLN A 20 43.78 -23.59 23.27
C GLN A 20 43.14 -23.07 21.98
N THR A 21 43.63 -23.54 20.82
CA THR A 21 43.06 -23.23 19.51
C THR A 21 41.61 -23.74 19.39
N LYS A 22 41.33 -24.94 19.90
CA LYS A 22 39.96 -25.50 19.91
C LYS A 22 39.07 -24.83 20.94
N ARG A 23 39.61 -24.48 22.12
CA ARG A 23 38.84 -23.89 23.24
C ARG A 23 38.39 -22.47 22.93
N PHE A 24 39.25 -21.68 22.30
CA PHE A 24 39.00 -20.27 21.97
C PHE A 24 38.74 -20.05 20.47
N ALA A 25 38.29 -21.09 19.76
CA ALA A 25 37.82 -20.95 18.38
C ALA A 25 36.63 -19.99 18.31
N ASP A 26 36.50 -19.23 17.22
CA ASP A 26 35.46 -18.20 17.08
C ASP A 26 34.04 -18.76 17.23
N LYS A 27 33.83 -20.03 16.85
CA LYS A 27 32.57 -20.77 17.03
C LYS A 27 32.17 -21.01 18.49
N ARG A 28 33.11 -20.86 19.43
CA ARG A 28 32.91 -21.05 20.88
C ARG A 28 32.88 -19.73 21.63
N ARG A 29 32.95 -18.60 20.92
CA ARG A 29 32.76 -17.29 21.55
C ARG A 29 31.36 -17.21 22.14
N PHE A 30 31.26 -16.55 23.29
CA PHE A 30 29.95 -16.24 23.88
C PHE A 30 29.15 -15.40 22.89
N CYS A 31 27.85 -15.71 22.72
CA CYS A 31 26.98 -15.12 21.69
C CYS A 31 27.32 -15.51 20.23
N PHE A 32 28.08 -16.58 19.99
CA PHE A 32 28.19 -17.14 18.65
C PHE A 32 26.85 -17.74 18.21
N THR A 33 26.28 -17.23 17.12
CA THR A 33 25.12 -17.86 16.47
C THR A 33 25.59 -18.85 15.43
N ASP A 34 25.10 -20.09 15.54
CA ASP A 34 25.36 -21.13 14.55
C ASP A 34 24.82 -20.74 13.16
N ILE A 35 25.30 -21.47 12.15
CA ILE A 35 24.93 -21.28 10.75
C ILE A 35 23.41 -21.40 10.61
N GLN A 36 22.82 -20.47 9.85
CA GLN A 36 21.40 -20.48 9.54
C GLN A 36 21.03 -21.77 8.79
N LYS A 37 19.81 -22.26 8.99
CA LYS A 37 19.30 -23.39 8.21
C LYS A 37 19.17 -22.98 6.75
N GLU A 38 19.91 -23.67 5.89
CA GLU A 38 19.83 -23.57 4.44
C GLU A 38 18.58 -24.28 3.90
N ASP A 39 18.19 -23.91 2.68
CA ASP A 39 17.05 -24.50 2.00
C ASP A 39 17.35 -25.96 1.61
N MET A 40 16.39 -26.85 1.88
CA MET A 40 16.48 -28.26 1.50
C MET A 40 15.98 -28.44 0.05
N PRO A 41 16.48 -29.46 -0.69
CA PRO A 41 15.99 -29.76 -2.04
C PRO A 41 14.47 -30.02 -2.05
N ALA A 42 13.77 -29.47 -3.03
CA ALA A 42 12.30 -29.57 -3.14
C ALA A 42 11.81 -31.03 -3.27
N GLU A 43 12.63 -31.94 -3.79
CA GLU A 43 12.32 -33.37 -3.87
C GLU A 43 12.18 -34.03 -2.49
N HIS A 44 12.90 -33.52 -1.49
CA HIS A 44 12.92 -34.11 -0.15
C HIS A 44 11.52 -34.09 0.48
N ILE A 45 10.84 -32.94 0.46
CA ILE A 45 9.48 -32.83 0.99
C ILE A 45 8.47 -33.61 0.14
N ARG A 46 8.58 -33.56 -1.20
CA ARG A 46 7.70 -34.31 -2.11
C ARG A 46 7.76 -35.82 -1.84
N LYS A 47 8.98 -36.35 -1.65
CA LYS A 47 9.19 -37.76 -1.30
C LYS A 47 8.60 -38.11 0.07
N ILE A 48 8.78 -37.27 1.08
CA ILE A 48 8.21 -37.49 2.42
C ILE A 48 6.69 -37.60 2.34
N ILE A 49 6.03 -36.64 1.68
CA ILE A 49 4.57 -36.63 1.53
C ILE A 49 4.08 -37.87 0.77
N ARG A 50 4.75 -38.23 -0.34
CA ARG A 50 4.42 -39.42 -1.13
C ARG A 50 4.60 -40.72 -0.35
N ASP A 51 5.65 -40.82 0.47
CA ASP A 51 5.92 -42.02 1.28
C ASP A 51 4.86 -42.23 2.37
N HIS A 52 4.46 -41.14 3.05
CA HIS A 52 3.45 -41.14 4.11
C HIS A 52 2.03 -41.38 3.57
N GLY A 53 1.69 -40.79 2.42
CA GLY A 53 0.40 -40.97 1.74
C GLY A 53 -0.80 -40.72 2.65
N ASP A 54 -1.69 -41.70 2.75
CA ASP A 54 -2.90 -41.69 3.57
C ASP A 54 -2.70 -42.23 5.00
N MET A 55 -1.45 -42.46 5.42
CA MET A 55 -1.10 -42.99 6.75
C MET A 55 -1.68 -44.38 7.06
N THR A 56 -2.06 -45.18 6.05
CA THR A 56 -2.51 -46.57 6.22
C THR A 56 -1.37 -47.52 6.61
N LYS A 57 -0.15 -47.25 6.09
CA LYS A 57 1.03 -48.08 6.32
C LYS A 57 1.43 -48.13 7.80
N ARG A 58 1.64 -49.33 8.35
CA ARG A 58 2.08 -49.55 9.75
C ARG A 58 3.42 -48.88 10.08
N LYS A 59 4.28 -48.68 9.08
CA LYS A 59 5.60 -48.05 9.20
C LYS A 59 5.55 -46.68 9.88
N PHE A 60 4.53 -45.88 9.57
CA PHE A 60 4.39 -44.48 10.05
C PHE A 60 3.42 -44.35 11.24
N ARG A 61 3.25 -45.42 12.03
CA ARG A 61 2.31 -45.43 13.18
C ARG A 61 2.65 -44.36 14.23
N HIS A 62 3.94 -44.11 14.47
CA HIS A 62 4.39 -43.13 15.47
C HIS A 62 4.08 -41.69 15.06
N ASP A 63 4.06 -41.41 13.74
CA ASP A 63 3.85 -40.07 13.21
C ASP A 63 2.37 -39.65 13.20
N LYS A 64 1.43 -40.60 13.28
CA LYS A 64 -0.03 -40.33 13.28
C LYS A 64 -0.44 -39.32 14.34
N ARG A 65 0.17 -39.38 15.53
CA ARG A 65 -0.10 -38.42 16.62
C ARG A 65 0.27 -36.99 16.20
N VAL A 66 1.40 -36.83 15.54
CA VAL A 66 1.90 -35.53 15.09
C VAL A 66 0.98 -34.92 14.03
N TYR A 67 0.43 -35.72 13.12
CA TYR A 67 -0.54 -35.26 12.12
C TYR A 67 -1.83 -34.73 12.78
N LEU A 68 -2.32 -35.39 13.83
CA LEU A 68 -3.48 -34.92 14.60
C LEU A 68 -3.16 -33.62 15.35
N ASP A 69 -2.00 -33.53 15.99
CA ASP A 69 -1.58 -32.34 16.71
C ASP A 69 -1.37 -31.14 15.76
N ALA A 70 -0.93 -31.40 14.52
CA ALA A 70 -0.74 -30.37 13.49
C ALA A 70 -2.05 -29.71 13.02
N LEU A 71 -3.20 -30.39 13.17
CA LEU A 71 -4.51 -29.85 12.79
C LEU A 71 -4.81 -28.51 13.49
N LYS A 72 -4.30 -28.32 14.71
CA LYS A 72 -4.40 -27.05 15.45
C LYS A 72 -3.88 -25.85 14.65
N TYR A 73 -2.86 -26.05 13.81
CA TYR A 73 -2.22 -24.99 13.05
C TYR A 73 -2.68 -24.92 11.58
N MET A 74 -3.61 -25.80 11.18
CA MET A 74 -4.16 -25.83 9.82
C MET A 74 -4.73 -24.48 9.37
N PRO A 75 -5.49 -23.71 10.19
CA PRO A 75 -5.99 -22.40 9.78
C PRO A 75 -4.87 -21.41 9.41
N ARG A 76 -3.71 -21.50 10.08
CA ARG A 76 -2.55 -20.65 9.79
C ARG A 76 -1.88 -21.04 8.47
N ALA A 77 -1.79 -22.34 8.19
CA ALA A 77 -1.28 -22.85 6.91
C ALA A 77 -2.18 -22.41 5.74
N VAL A 78 -3.50 -22.57 5.89
CA VAL A 78 -4.49 -22.14 4.89
C VAL A 78 -4.43 -20.63 4.67
N TYR A 79 -4.38 -19.83 5.74
CA TYR A 79 -4.25 -18.37 5.63
C TYR A 79 -3.02 -17.98 4.81
N LYS A 80 -1.85 -18.56 5.12
CA LYS A 80 -0.60 -18.25 4.43
C LYS A 80 -0.58 -18.74 2.97
N LEU A 81 -1.28 -19.83 2.68
CA LEU A 81 -1.46 -20.33 1.32
C LEU A 81 -2.34 -19.37 0.49
N LEU A 82 -3.48 -18.93 1.03
CA LEU A 82 -4.40 -18.02 0.35
C LEU A 82 -3.83 -16.60 0.19
N GLU A 83 -3.04 -16.14 1.15
CA GLU A 83 -2.33 -14.85 1.07
C GLU A 83 -1.34 -14.80 -0.10
N ASN A 84 -0.74 -15.94 -0.47
CA ASN A 84 0.27 -16.04 -1.54
C ASN A 84 -0.27 -16.66 -2.83
N MET A 85 -1.56 -16.49 -3.13
CA MET A 85 -2.11 -16.93 -4.41
C MET A 85 -1.35 -16.27 -5.59
N PRO A 86 -1.11 -17.00 -6.69
CA PRO A 86 -0.54 -16.43 -7.90
C PRO A 86 -1.52 -15.42 -8.49
N MET A 87 -0.98 -14.29 -8.94
CA MET A 87 -1.80 -13.25 -9.57
C MET A 87 -2.13 -13.64 -11.03
N PRO A 88 -3.20 -13.10 -11.66
CA PRO A 88 -3.63 -13.53 -12.99
C PRO A 88 -2.61 -13.34 -14.13
N TRP A 89 -1.62 -12.46 -13.94
CA TRP A 89 -0.52 -12.24 -14.89
C TRP A 89 0.69 -13.15 -14.61
N GLU A 90 0.68 -13.90 -13.52
CA GLU A 90 1.72 -14.86 -13.15
C GLU A 90 1.27 -16.26 -13.57
N GLN A 91 2.12 -16.96 -14.31
CA GLN A 91 1.86 -18.36 -14.66
C GLN A 91 2.19 -19.30 -13.50
N ILE A 92 3.35 -19.09 -12.87
CA ILE A 92 3.84 -19.90 -11.75
C ILE A 92 4.40 -18.96 -10.69
N ARG A 93 4.10 -19.25 -9.42
CA ARG A 93 4.65 -18.56 -8.27
C ARG A 93 5.36 -19.55 -7.35
N ASN A 94 6.69 -19.48 -7.32
CA ASN A 94 7.51 -20.25 -6.40
C ASN A 94 7.57 -19.53 -5.05
N VAL A 95 7.19 -20.24 -3.98
CA VAL A 95 7.14 -19.69 -2.62
C VAL A 95 8.00 -20.53 -1.69
N LYS A 96 8.68 -19.88 -0.75
CA LYS A 96 9.39 -20.56 0.35
C LYS A 96 8.41 -21.22 1.29
N VAL A 97 8.70 -22.47 1.65
CA VAL A 97 7.85 -23.28 2.52
C VAL A 97 8.65 -23.75 3.73
N ILE A 98 8.06 -23.63 4.92
CA ILE A 98 8.52 -24.31 6.13
C ILE A 98 7.63 -25.52 6.33
N TYR A 99 8.22 -26.70 6.42
CA TYR A 99 7.50 -27.95 6.60
C TYR A 99 7.96 -28.70 7.85
N HIS A 100 7.05 -29.47 8.43
CA HIS A 100 7.40 -30.40 9.51
C HIS A 100 8.22 -31.57 8.95
N ILE A 101 9.21 -32.09 9.69
CA ILE A 101 10.13 -33.14 9.21
C ILE A 101 9.40 -34.43 8.77
N THR A 102 8.23 -34.71 9.33
CA THR A 102 7.37 -35.86 8.95
C THR A 102 6.38 -35.56 7.83
N GLY A 103 6.34 -34.32 7.31
CA GLY A 103 5.34 -33.88 6.33
C GLY A 103 3.95 -33.58 6.90
N ALA A 104 3.79 -33.56 8.23
CA ALA A 104 2.49 -33.37 8.89
C ALA A 104 1.77 -32.06 8.52
N ILE A 105 2.53 -30.98 8.30
CA ILE A 105 1.99 -29.70 7.88
C ILE A 105 3.06 -28.90 7.14
N THR A 106 2.62 -28.07 6.20
CA THR A 106 3.44 -27.16 5.41
C THR A 106 2.89 -25.74 5.54
N PHE A 107 3.78 -24.79 5.82
CA PHE A 107 3.46 -23.38 5.90
C PHE A 107 4.21 -22.65 4.79
N VAL A 108 3.51 -21.81 4.03
CA VAL A 108 4.17 -20.82 3.19
C VAL A 108 4.80 -19.77 4.11
N ASN A 109 6.12 -19.59 3.99
CA ASN A 109 6.90 -18.66 4.82
C ASN A 109 7.26 -17.39 4.05
N GLU A 110 6.26 -16.80 3.41
CA GLU A 110 6.40 -15.55 2.67
C GLU A 110 5.27 -14.58 3.01
N ILE A 111 5.57 -13.31 2.78
CA ILE A 111 4.61 -12.20 2.80
C ILE A 111 4.66 -11.61 1.38
N PRO A 112 3.52 -11.49 0.68
CA PRO A 112 3.48 -10.99 -0.69
C PRO A 112 3.68 -9.47 -0.72
N TRP A 113 4.93 -9.03 -0.67
CA TRP A 113 5.25 -7.62 -0.85
C TRP A 113 5.03 -7.23 -2.31
N VAL A 114 4.25 -6.18 -2.54
CA VAL A 114 3.98 -5.64 -3.87
C VAL A 114 4.27 -4.14 -3.89
N ILE A 115 4.81 -3.65 -5.00
CA ILE A 115 4.96 -2.21 -5.22
C ILE A 115 3.61 -1.66 -5.62
N GLU A 116 3.02 -0.81 -4.77
CA GLU A 116 1.65 -0.29 -4.93
C GLU A 116 1.35 0.30 -6.33
N PRO A 117 2.13 1.25 -6.89
CA PRO A 117 1.82 1.80 -8.21
C PRO A 117 1.91 0.76 -9.34
N VAL A 118 2.82 -0.22 -9.22
CA VAL A 118 2.92 -1.34 -10.18
C VAL A 118 1.72 -2.25 -10.06
N TYR A 119 1.30 -2.57 -8.84
CA TYR A 119 0.18 -3.46 -8.56
C TYR A 119 -1.15 -2.87 -9.06
N ILE A 120 -1.39 -1.57 -8.83
CA ILE A 120 -2.57 -0.87 -9.34
C ILE A 120 -2.55 -0.86 -10.88
N ALA A 121 -1.40 -0.58 -11.50
CA ALA A 121 -1.26 -0.60 -12.95
C ALA A 121 -1.51 -2.00 -13.54
N GLN A 122 -0.97 -3.05 -12.92
CA GLN A 122 -1.21 -4.45 -13.30
C GLN A 122 -2.71 -4.78 -13.26
N TRP A 123 -3.39 -4.48 -12.15
CA TRP A 123 -4.83 -4.67 -12.06
C TRP A 123 -5.62 -3.80 -13.06
N GLY A 124 -5.17 -2.58 -13.33
CA GLY A 124 -5.74 -1.70 -14.34
C GLY A 124 -5.68 -2.30 -15.75
N THR A 125 -4.54 -2.92 -16.11
CA THR A 125 -4.43 -3.64 -17.38
C THR A 125 -5.34 -4.87 -17.44
N ILE A 126 -5.39 -5.66 -16.37
CA ILE A 126 -6.27 -6.83 -16.27
C ILE A 126 -7.73 -6.40 -16.39
N TRP A 127 -8.13 -5.30 -15.76
CA TRP A 127 -9.48 -4.75 -15.88
C TRP A 127 -9.86 -4.47 -17.33
N ILE A 128 -8.98 -3.80 -18.08
CA ILE A 128 -9.19 -3.52 -19.50
C ILE A 128 -9.25 -4.82 -20.31
N MET A 129 -8.31 -5.75 -20.08
CA MET A 129 -8.25 -7.03 -20.79
C MET A 129 -9.50 -7.87 -20.54
N MET A 130 -9.94 -8.02 -19.29
CA MET A 130 -11.15 -8.76 -18.92
C MET A 130 -12.41 -8.13 -19.51
N ARG A 131 -12.51 -6.79 -19.54
CA ARG A 131 -13.64 -6.08 -20.17
C ARG A 131 -13.67 -6.30 -21.68
N ARG A 132 -12.51 -6.24 -22.35
CA ARG A 132 -12.39 -6.53 -23.78
C ARG A 132 -12.76 -7.98 -24.08
N GLU A 133 -12.20 -8.94 -23.35
CA GLU A 133 -12.50 -10.36 -23.49
C GLU A 133 -13.99 -10.66 -23.29
N LYS A 134 -14.61 -10.07 -22.26
CA LYS A 134 -16.05 -10.23 -22.00
C LYS A 134 -16.93 -9.61 -23.10
N ARG A 135 -16.48 -8.52 -23.74
CA ARG A 135 -17.19 -7.87 -24.85
C ARG A 135 -17.07 -8.69 -26.13
N ASP A 136 -15.87 -9.18 -26.44
CA ASP A 136 -15.56 -9.78 -27.75
C ASP A 136 -15.97 -11.26 -27.81
N ARG A 137 -15.99 -11.96 -26.67
CA ARG A 137 -16.34 -13.38 -26.60
C ARG A 137 -17.86 -13.61 -26.60
N ARG A 138 -18.36 -14.34 -27.60
CA ARG A 138 -19.79 -14.69 -27.74
C ARG A 138 -20.32 -15.63 -26.65
N HIS A 139 -19.53 -16.63 -26.26
CA HIS A 139 -19.92 -17.62 -25.25
C HIS A 139 -18.83 -17.74 -24.17
N PHE A 140 -19.12 -17.20 -22.99
CA PHE A 140 -18.27 -17.28 -21.82
C PHE A 140 -18.73 -18.41 -20.91
N LYS A 141 -18.09 -19.59 -21.01
CA LYS A 141 -18.36 -20.73 -20.14
C LYS A 141 -17.60 -20.55 -18.84
N ARG A 142 -18.33 -20.45 -17.72
CA ARG A 142 -17.74 -20.45 -16.37
C ARG A 142 -17.30 -21.86 -16.00
N MET A 143 -16.26 -21.96 -15.17
CA MET A 143 -15.88 -23.23 -14.56
C MET A 143 -17.03 -23.77 -13.70
N ARG A 144 -17.11 -25.10 -13.59
CA ARG A 144 -18.02 -25.75 -12.64
C ARG A 144 -17.32 -25.84 -11.29
N PHE A 145 -18.10 -25.63 -10.23
CA PHE A 145 -17.66 -25.78 -8.85
C PHE A 145 -18.55 -26.82 -8.17
N PRO A 146 -17.97 -27.82 -7.47
CA PRO A 146 -16.54 -28.15 -7.37
C PRO A 146 -15.91 -28.52 -8.72
N SER A 147 -14.59 -28.32 -8.85
CA SER A 147 -13.89 -28.58 -10.11
C SER A 147 -13.49 -30.05 -10.31
N PHE A 148 -13.34 -30.78 -9.21
CA PHE A 148 -13.06 -32.22 -9.17
C PHE A 148 -14.23 -32.94 -8.51
N ASP A 149 -14.41 -34.22 -8.84
CA ASP A 149 -15.40 -35.08 -8.18
C ASP A 149 -14.92 -35.44 -6.76
N ASP A 150 -15.85 -35.71 -5.84
CA ASP A 150 -15.53 -35.96 -4.43
C ASP A 150 -14.76 -37.29 -4.24
N GLU A 151 -14.92 -38.23 -5.19
CA GLU A 151 -14.25 -39.53 -5.20
C GLU A 151 -12.88 -39.52 -5.90
N GLU A 152 -12.52 -38.42 -6.58
CA GLU A 152 -11.22 -38.31 -7.26
C GLU A 152 -10.11 -37.99 -6.23
N PRO A 153 -9.03 -38.80 -6.16
CA PRO A 153 -7.91 -38.49 -5.28
C PRO A 153 -7.18 -37.22 -5.75
N PRO A 154 -6.56 -36.46 -4.83
CA PRO A 154 -5.80 -35.27 -5.21
C PRO A 154 -4.65 -35.63 -6.16
N LEU A 155 -4.55 -34.90 -7.27
CA LEU A 155 -3.52 -35.07 -8.29
C LEU A 155 -2.12 -34.77 -7.72
N ASP A 156 -1.14 -35.62 -8.04
CA ASP A 156 0.26 -35.35 -7.69
C ASP A 156 0.82 -34.24 -8.60
N TYR A 157 1.52 -33.29 -7.99
CA TYR A 157 2.16 -32.17 -8.67
C TYR A 157 3.34 -32.64 -9.53
N ALA A 158 4.08 -33.65 -9.06
CA ALA A 158 5.32 -34.11 -9.70
C ALA A 158 5.10 -34.67 -11.12
N ASP A 159 3.98 -35.35 -11.33
CA ASP A 159 3.71 -36.07 -12.58
C ASP A 159 2.95 -35.21 -13.61
N ASN A 160 2.33 -34.09 -13.20
CA ASN A 160 1.33 -33.40 -14.03
C ASN A 160 1.63 -31.91 -14.35
N ILE A 161 2.49 -31.21 -13.60
CA ILE A 161 2.51 -29.72 -13.60
C ILE A 161 3.91 -29.09 -13.86
N LEU A 162 4.98 -29.89 -13.98
CA LEU A 162 6.33 -29.43 -13.62
C LEU A 162 7.13 -28.54 -14.58
N ASP A 163 6.60 -28.05 -15.70
CA ASP A 163 7.43 -27.38 -16.71
C ASP A 163 6.99 -25.94 -17.03
N VAL A 164 7.60 -24.92 -16.39
CA VAL A 164 7.92 -23.58 -16.96
C VAL A 164 8.99 -22.89 -16.10
N GLU A 165 9.99 -22.27 -16.73
CA GLU A 165 11.00 -21.42 -16.09
C GLU A 165 10.54 -19.94 -16.00
N PRO A 166 10.61 -19.29 -14.82
CA PRO A 166 10.32 -17.87 -14.68
C PRO A 166 11.55 -16.98 -14.92
N LEU A 167 11.32 -15.81 -15.51
CA LEU A 167 12.30 -14.72 -15.70
C LEU A 167 12.37 -13.82 -14.45
N VAL A 168 13.58 -13.35 -14.13
CA VAL A 168 13.87 -12.56 -12.92
C VAL A 168 14.00 -11.07 -13.25
N GLN A 169 13.47 -10.21 -12.37
CA GLN A 169 13.41 -8.75 -12.54
C GLN A 169 14.17 -7.95 -11.47
N MET A 170 14.50 -6.73 -11.86
CA MET A 170 15.41 -5.77 -11.21
C MET A 170 14.77 -5.12 -9.97
N VAL A 171 15.08 -5.63 -8.78
CA VAL A 171 14.79 -4.97 -7.49
C VAL A 171 16.01 -5.09 -6.58
N ASN A 172 16.07 -4.30 -5.50
CA ASN A 172 17.20 -4.10 -4.57
C ASN A 172 17.63 -5.33 -3.73
N GLY A 173 17.55 -6.52 -4.31
CA GLY A 173 17.80 -7.81 -3.68
C GLY A 173 16.52 -8.57 -3.35
N SER A 174 16.67 -9.69 -2.65
CA SER A 174 15.58 -10.63 -2.34
C SER A 174 14.60 -10.17 -1.26
N SER A 175 14.83 -9.02 -0.61
CA SER A 175 13.98 -8.56 0.51
C SER A 175 12.74 -7.75 0.10
N TYR A 176 12.75 -7.12 -1.08
CA TYR A 176 11.61 -6.42 -1.70
C TYR A 176 10.87 -5.40 -0.79
N ARG A 177 11.59 -4.63 0.04
CA ARG A 177 10.94 -3.71 1.02
C ARG A 177 10.88 -2.25 0.60
N ARG A 178 11.79 -1.81 -0.24
CA ARG A 178 11.90 -0.41 -0.68
C ARG A 178 12.02 -0.39 -2.18
N TRP A 179 11.36 0.57 -2.81
CA TRP A 179 11.40 0.77 -4.24
C TRP A 179 11.73 2.24 -4.54
N GLN A 180 12.44 2.45 -5.63
CA GLN A 180 12.74 3.76 -6.19
C GLN A 180 12.52 3.63 -7.69
N LEU A 181 11.50 4.31 -8.20
CA LEU A 181 11.14 4.29 -9.62
C LEU A 181 11.45 5.66 -10.22
N THR A 182 11.90 5.67 -11.47
CA THR A 182 12.13 6.92 -12.20
C THR A 182 10.81 7.55 -12.64
N LEU A 183 10.80 8.86 -12.86
CA LEU A 183 9.61 9.60 -13.30
C LEU A 183 8.97 9.05 -14.59
N PRO A 184 9.73 8.64 -15.64
CA PRO A 184 9.13 8.03 -16.82
C PRO A 184 8.37 6.74 -16.50
N ILE A 185 8.92 5.88 -15.63
CA ILE A 185 8.23 4.66 -15.20
C ILE A 185 6.96 5.04 -14.44
N MET A 186 7.03 5.98 -13.50
CA MET A 186 5.84 6.41 -12.75
C MET A 186 4.73 6.97 -13.66
N SER A 187 5.09 7.78 -14.66
CA SER A 187 4.14 8.34 -15.63
C SER A 187 3.43 7.25 -16.43
N THR A 188 4.17 6.21 -16.84
CA THR A 188 3.60 5.06 -17.57
C THR A 188 2.67 4.23 -16.70
N LEU A 189 3.04 3.99 -15.43
CA LEU A 189 2.22 3.25 -14.48
C LEU A 189 0.93 3.98 -14.14
N ASN A 190 1.01 5.29 -13.90
CA ASN A 190 -0.17 6.12 -13.65
C ASN A 190 -1.15 6.03 -14.83
N ARG A 191 -0.66 6.21 -16.06
CA ARG A 191 -1.49 6.08 -17.28
C ARG A 191 -2.15 4.71 -17.42
N MET A 192 -1.44 3.63 -17.07
CA MET A 192 -1.98 2.26 -17.10
C MET A 192 -3.01 2.02 -15.99
N GLY A 193 -2.85 2.67 -14.83
CA GLY A 193 -3.74 2.60 -13.67
C GLY A 193 -4.99 3.47 -13.75
N ASN A 194 -5.11 4.38 -14.73
CA ASN A 194 -6.20 5.35 -14.85
C ASN A 194 -7.62 4.79 -14.72
N GLN A 195 -7.86 3.53 -15.09
CA GLN A 195 -9.19 2.92 -14.97
C GLN A 195 -9.61 2.62 -13.52
N LEU A 196 -8.66 2.55 -12.60
CA LEU A 196 -8.88 2.25 -11.18
C LEU A 196 -8.61 3.44 -10.26
N LEU A 197 -7.89 4.45 -10.78
CA LEU A 197 -7.61 5.68 -10.05
C LEU A 197 -8.80 6.64 -10.14
N THR A 198 -8.90 7.53 -9.15
CA THR A 198 -9.90 8.59 -9.12
C THR A 198 -9.44 9.80 -9.93
N ASP A 199 -10.35 10.40 -10.70
CA ASP A 199 -10.10 11.65 -11.42
C ASP A 199 -10.18 12.90 -10.51
N LEU A 200 -10.48 12.71 -9.22
CA LEU A 200 -10.57 13.78 -8.25
C LEU A 200 -9.17 14.34 -7.94
N VAL A 201 -9.00 15.64 -8.15
CA VAL A 201 -7.75 16.35 -7.86
C VAL A 201 -7.77 17.01 -6.48
N ASP A 202 -8.95 17.43 -6.03
CA ASP A 202 -9.13 18.17 -4.78
C ASP A 202 -9.95 17.37 -3.78
N ASP A 203 -9.46 17.34 -2.53
CA ASP A 203 -10.13 16.69 -1.41
C ASP A 203 -11.38 17.46 -0.96
N ASN A 204 -11.57 18.71 -1.38
CA ASN A 204 -12.80 19.45 -1.15
C ASN A 204 -14.05 18.74 -1.68
N TYR A 205 -13.90 17.83 -2.66
CA TYR A 205 -14.98 16.94 -3.11
C TYR A 205 -15.60 16.13 -1.95
N PHE A 206 -14.79 15.75 -0.96
CA PHE A 206 -15.23 14.97 0.20
C PHE A 206 -15.79 15.83 1.34
N TYR A 207 -16.20 17.07 1.07
CA TYR A 207 -16.90 17.90 2.07
C TYR A 207 -18.15 17.17 2.58
N LEU A 208 -18.24 17.00 3.91
CA LEU A 208 -19.25 16.18 4.60
C LEU A 208 -19.22 14.68 4.30
N PHE A 209 -18.30 14.21 3.44
CA PHE A 209 -18.11 12.81 3.07
C PHE A 209 -16.73 12.29 3.47
N ASP A 210 -16.17 12.86 4.54
CA ASP A 210 -14.93 12.45 5.16
C ASP A 210 -15.17 11.64 6.44
N LEU A 211 -14.11 11.02 6.96
CA LEU A 211 -14.20 10.22 8.18
C LEU A 211 -14.68 11.03 9.39
N LYS A 212 -14.30 12.32 9.50
CA LYS A 212 -14.72 13.16 10.64
C LYS A 212 -16.21 13.47 10.59
N SER A 213 -16.75 13.74 9.41
CA SER A 213 -18.20 13.91 9.24
C SER A 213 -18.93 12.63 9.61
N PHE A 214 -18.45 11.45 9.18
CA PHE A 214 -19.09 10.18 9.56
C PHE A 214 -19.05 9.89 11.06
N PHE A 215 -17.99 10.30 11.77
CA PHE A 215 -17.97 10.18 13.22
C PHE A 215 -19.02 11.07 13.90
N THR A 216 -19.20 12.29 13.40
CA THR A 216 -20.23 13.22 13.88
C THR A 216 -21.64 12.74 13.55
N VAL A 217 -21.87 12.21 12.35
CA VAL A 217 -23.11 11.54 11.92
C VAL A 217 -23.47 10.40 12.89
N LYS A 218 -22.50 9.54 13.19
CA LYS A 218 -22.68 8.43 14.15
C LYS A 218 -22.96 8.93 15.57
N ALA A 219 -22.30 9.98 16.01
CA ALA A 219 -22.46 10.53 17.35
C ALA A 219 -23.83 11.18 17.55
N LEU A 220 -24.30 11.93 16.55
CA LEU A 220 -25.57 12.66 16.59
C LEU A 220 -26.79 11.82 16.19
N ASN A 221 -26.59 10.56 15.76
CA ASN A 221 -27.66 9.73 15.21
C ASN A 221 -28.41 10.40 14.04
N VAL A 222 -27.66 11.11 13.20
CA VAL A 222 -28.16 11.75 11.98
C VAL A 222 -27.69 10.93 10.77
N ALA A 223 -28.32 11.09 9.61
CA ALA A 223 -27.87 10.49 8.35
C ALA A 223 -27.65 11.56 7.28
N ILE A 224 -26.56 11.45 6.53
CA ILE A 224 -26.31 12.24 5.32
C ILE A 224 -26.90 11.48 4.12
N PRO A 225 -27.47 12.17 3.12
CA PRO A 225 -27.83 11.54 1.85
C PRO A 225 -26.64 10.78 1.24
N GLY A 226 -26.81 9.49 0.95
CA GLY A 226 -25.74 8.62 0.40
C GLY A 226 -24.69 8.16 1.43
N GLY A 227 -24.78 8.61 2.69
CA GLY A 227 -23.89 8.20 3.76
C GLY A 227 -24.36 6.95 4.53
N PRO A 228 -23.49 6.39 5.39
CA PRO A 228 -23.84 5.28 6.26
C PRO A 228 -24.81 5.70 7.38
N LYS A 229 -25.58 4.74 7.88
CA LYS A 229 -26.46 4.90 9.05
C LYS A 229 -25.94 4.04 10.20
N PHE A 230 -26.08 4.55 11.42
CA PHE A 230 -25.59 3.89 12.62
C PHE A 230 -26.67 3.78 13.67
N GLU A 231 -26.45 2.89 14.64
CA GLU A 231 -27.27 2.82 15.84
C GLU A 231 -27.02 4.05 16.75
N PRO A 232 -28.05 4.58 17.44
CA PRO A 232 -27.90 5.71 18.34
C PRO A 232 -26.85 5.45 19.43
N LEU A 233 -25.96 6.41 19.64
CA LEU A 233 -24.90 6.32 20.65
C LEU A 233 -25.43 6.47 22.08
N VAL A 234 -26.39 7.38 22.28
CA VAL A 234 -27.09 7.59 23.56
C VAL A 234 -28.54 7.20 23.32
N LYS A 235 -29.03 6.19 24.06
CA LYS A 235 -30.37 5.61 23.87
C LYS A 235 -31.42 6.17 24.84
N ASP A 236 -30.98 6.83 25.90
CA ASP A 236 -31.82 7.22 27.04
C ASP A 236 -32.28 8.69 26.98
N VAL A 237 -32.05 9.39 25.86
CA VAL A 237 -32.58 10.75 25.65
C VAL A 237 -34.00 10.63 25.13
N ASN A 238 -34.97 11.12 25.89
CA ASN A 238 -36.35 11.19 25.48
C ASN A 238 -36.53 12.35 24.48
N PRO A 239 -36.89 12.09 23.21
CA PRO A 239 -37.01 13.15 22.20
C PRO A 239 -38.03 14.23 22.58
N ASN A 240 -39.04 13.86 23.37
CA ASN A 240 -40.12 14.76 23.78
C ASN A 240 -39.66 15.88 24.73
N ASP A 241 -38.54 15.69 25.44
CA ASP A 241 -38.00 16.70 26.36
C ASP A 241 -37.27 17.82 25.60
N GLU A 242 -36.88 17.60 24.33
CA GLU A 242 -36.31 18.64 23.47
C GLU A 242 -37.40 19.54 22.86
N ASP A 243 -38.57 18.99 22.53
CA ASP A 243 -39.63 19.72 21.79
C ASP A 243 -40.44 20.69 22.66
N TRP A 244 -40.65 20.38 23.96
CA TRP A 244 -41.44 21.21 24.89
C TRP A 244 -40.57 22.01 25.86
N ASN A 245 -39.76 22.93 25.33
CA ASN A 245 -38.90 23.83 26.12
C ASN A 245 -39.29 25.30 25.92
N GLU A 246 -39.06 26.16 26.91
CA GLU A 246 -39.35 27.60 26.88
C GLU A 246 -38.63 28.32 25.72
N PHE A 247 -37.47 27.78 25.33
CA PHE A 247 -36.66 28.26 24.20
C PHE A 247 -37.19 27.81 22.83
N ASN A 248 -37.93 26.70 22.76
CA ASN A 248 -38.42 26.12 21.50
C ASN A 248 -39.87 26.52 21.17
N ASP A 249 -40.40 27.56 21.81
CA ASP A 249 -41.74 28.11 21.53
C ASP A 249 -41.84 28.63 20.08
N ILE A 250 -42.78 28.08 19.32
CA ILE A 250 -43.02 28.39 17.91
C ILE A 250 -43.30 29.87 17.66
N ASN A 251 -43.87 30.58 18.64
CA ASN A 251 -44.18 32.01 18.51
C ASN A 251 -42.95 32.91 18.65
N LYS A 252 -41.86 32.39 19.23
CA LYS A 252 -40.60 33.12 19.45
C LYS A 252 -39.54 32.82 18.38
N ILE A 253 -39.74 31.77 17.58
CA ILE A 253 -38.78 31.34 16.55
C ILE A 253 -39.20 31.88 15.18
N ILE A 254 -38.28 32.57 14.50
CA ILE A 254 -38.47 33.03 13.12
C ILE A 254 -37.90 31.99 12.16
N ILE A 255 -38.77 31.22 11.49
CA ILE A 255 -38.38 30.22 10.50
C ILE A 255 -38.31 30.87 9.11
N ARG A 256 -37.09 31.20 8.65
CA ARG A 256 -36.86 31.65 7.26
C ARG A 256 -36.47 30.51 6.34
N GLN A 257 -35.58 29.65 6.80
CA GLN A 257 -35.13 28.45 6.10
C GLN A 257 -35.04 27.31 7.12
N PRO A 258 -35.51 26.10 6.77
CA PRO A 258 -35.41 24.96 7.67
C PRO A 258 -33.95 24.52 7.82
N ILE A 259 -33.56 24.18 9.05
CA ILE A 259 -32.22 23.67 9.36
C ILE A 259 -32.11 22.25 8.81
N ARG A 260 -31.17 22.03 7.89
CA ARG A 260 -30.92 20.71 7.30
C ARG A 260 -29.94 19.88 8.12
N THR A 261 -29.90 18.58 7.88
CA THR A 261 -28.99 17.65 8.57
C THR A 261 -27.53 17.96 8.27
N GLU A 262 -27.22 18.46 7.08
CA GLU A 262 -25.87 18.87 6.68
C GLU A 262 -25.34 20.00 7.57
N TYR A 263 -26.20 20.95 7.97
CA TYR A 263 -25.81 22.05 8.84
C TYR A 263 -25.47 21.56 10.25
N ARG A 264 -26.23 20.58 10.74
CA ARG A 264 -25.98 19.92 12.04
C ARG A 264 -24.65 19.18 12.06
N ILE A 265 -24.10 18.80 10.91
CA ILE A 265 -22.83 18.07 10.81
C ILE A 265 -21.68 19.03 10.52
N ALA A 266 -21.87 19.99 9.62
CA ALA A 266 -20.89 21.03 9.30
C ALA A 266 -20.54 21.89 10.52
N PHE A 267 -21.57 22.28 11.29
CA PHE A 267 -21.41 23.11 12.48
C PHE A 267 -22.05 22.41 13.70
N PRO A 268 -21.39 21.37 14.23
CA PRO A 268 -22.02 20.46 15.18
C PRO A 268 -22.33 21.09 16.53
N TYR A 269 -21.55 22.09 16.94
CA TYR A 269 -21.78 22.80 18.21
C TYR A 269 -22.82 23.92 18.12
N LEU A 270 -23.21 24.34 16.92
CA LEU A 270 -24.14 25.46 16.73
C LEU A 270 -25.59 24.98 16.60
N TYR A 271 -25.83 23.94 15.81
CA TYR A 271 -27.19 23.48 15.48
C TYR A 271 -27.65 22.24 16.28
N ASN A 272 -26.89 21.82 17.30
CA ASN A 272 -27.27 20.70 18.17
C ASN A 272 -27.20 21.11 19.64
N SER A 273 -28.21 20.73 20.41
CA SER A 273 -28.29 21.01 21.85
C SER A 273 -27.34 20.14 22.67
N TYR A 274 -27.09 18.89 22.24
CA TYR A 274 -26.22 17.94 22.94
C TYR A 274 -25.14 17.35 22.02
N PRO A 275 -24.08 18.14 21.69
CA PRO A 275 -22.99 17.68 20.84
C PRO A 275 -22.03 16.75 21.60
N PHE A 276 -22.46 15.52 21.88
CA PHE A 276 -21.66 14.53 22.60
C PHE A 276 -20.77 13.72 21.66
N LYS A 277 -19.45 13.68 21.94
CA LYS A 277 -18.43 12.96 21.15
C LYS A 277 -18.46 13.29 19.64
N VAL A 278 -18.86 14.52 19.31
CA VAL A 278 -18.78 15.04 17.95
C VAL A 278 -17.34 15.40 17.58
N TYR A 279 -17.03 15.38 16.29
CA TYR A 279 -15.74 15.77 15.75
C TYR A 279 -15.90 17.01 14.88
N LEU A 280 -14.91 17.92 14.94
CA LEU A 280 -14.83 19.04 14.01
C LEU A 280 -14.39 18.53 12.63
N VAL A 281 -15.11 19.00 11.61
CA VAL A 281 -14.85 18.70 10.20
C VAL A 281 -13.86 19.73 9.65
N TRP A 282 -13.00 19.30 8.73
CA TRP A 282 -12.15 20.24 7.99
C TRP A 282 -13.03 21.09 7.05
N TYR A 283 -12.99 22.41 7.21
CA TYR A 283 -13.94 23.29 6.52
C TYR A 283 -13.67 23.41 5.02
N HIS A 284 -12.43 23.76 4.63
CA HIS A 284 -12.09 24.03 3.24
C HIS A 284 -10.58 23.97 3.02
N LYS A 285 -10.13 23.41 1.90
CA LYS A 285 -8.76 23.53 1.39
C LYS A 285 -8.73 24.56 0.25
N PRO A 286 -7.61 25.25 -0.02
CA PRO A 286 -7.48 26.06 -1.22
C PRO A 286 -7.80 25.23 -2.47
N ASN A 287 -8.70 25.71 -3.32
CA ASN A 287 -9.11 24.98 -4.52
C ASN A 287 -7.91 24.69 -5.43
N VAL A 288 -7.67 23.41 -5.72
CA VAL A 288 -6.61 23.01 -6.64
C VAL A 288 -7.12 23.14 -8.07
N VAL A 289 -6.68 24.19 -8.76
CA VAL A 289 -7.02 24.44 -10.18
C VAL A 289 -5.91 23.87 -11.06
N PHE A 290 -5.97 22.55 -11.27
CA PHE A 290 -5.03 21.82 -12.12
C PHE A 290 -5.67 21.53 -13.48
N ILE A 291 -4.97 21.87 -14.56
CA ILE A 291 -5.39 21.56 -15.93
C ILE A 291 -4.58 20.36 -16.40
N LYS A 292 -5.29 19.30 -16.79
CA LYS A 292 -4.69 18.09 -17.34
C LYS A 292 -4.62 18.22 -18.86
N ASN A 293 -3.40 18.23 -19.39
CA ASN A 293 -3.17 18.19 -20.83
C ASN A 293 -3.35 16.77 -21.36
N GLU A 294 -4.10 16.63 -22.44
CA GLU A 294 -4.26 15.35 -23.16
C GLU A 294 -3.29 15.24 -24.35
N ASP A 295 -2.92 16.37 -24.98
CA ASP A 295 -2.04 16.40 -26.14
C ASP A 295 -0.57 16.58 -25.73
N PRO A 296 0.32 15.60 -26.01
CA PRO A 296 1.73 15.67 -25.64
C PRO A 296 2.57 16.58 -26.56
N ASP A 297 2.00 17.01 -27.69
CA ASP A 297 2.70 17.84 -28.68
C ASP A 297 2.78 19.32 -28.26
N LEU A 298 1.93 19.74 -27.31
CA LEU A 298 1.95 21.10 -26.76
C LEU A 298 3.11 21.27 -25.77
N PRO A 299 3.70 22.48 -25.66
CA PRO A 299 4.75 22.73 -24.69
C PRO A 299 4.24 22.55 -23.25
N ALA A 300 5.13 22.19 -22.32
CA ALA A 300 4.74 21.89 -20.94
C ALA A 300 4.10 23.10 -20.22
N PHE A 301 4.61 24.31 -20.49
CA PHE A 301 4.07 25.56 -19.98
C PHE A 301 3.47 26.34 -21.13
N TYR A 302 2.15 26.47 -21.16
CA TYR A 302 1.42 27.29 -22.13
C TYR A 302 0.16 27.87 -21.51
N PHE A 303 -0.40 28.89 -22.17
CA PHE A 303 -1.67 29.48 -21.79
C PHE A 303 -2.81 28.61 -22.33
N ASP A 304 -3.37 27.76 -21.47
CA ASP A 304 -4.46 26.85 -21.83
C ASP A 304 -5.76 27.63 -22.12
N PRO A 305 -6.54 27.25 -23.15
CA PRO A 305 -7.81 27.91 -23.48
C PRO A 305 -8.87 27.94 -22.36
N LEU A 306 -8.78 27.05 -21.37
CA LEU A 306 -9.66 27.04 -20.19
C LEU A 306 -9.33 28.18 -19.21
N ILE A 307 -8.14 28.77 -19.31
CA ILE A 307 -7.72 29.89 -18.46
C ILE A 307 -8.39 31.17 -18.98
N ASN A 308 -9.01 31.92 -18.07
CA ASN A 308 -9.56 33.23 -18.41
C ASN A 308 -8.44 34.19 -18.84
N PRO A 309 -8.56 34.88 -19.99
CA PRO A 309 -7.53 35.78 -20.47
C PRO A 309 -7.33 36.94 -19.50
N ILE A 310 -6.06 37.28 -19.27
CA ILE A 310 -5.69 38.39 -18.41
C ILE A 310 -5.98 39.69 -19.17
N ALA A 311 -7.05 40.38 -18.79
CA ALA A 311 -7.39 41.68 -19.33
C ALA A 311 -6.72 42.79 -18.50
N HIS A 312 -5.66 43.41 -19.02
CA HIS A 312 -5.05 44.57 -18.38
C HIS A 312 -5.89 45.82 -18.72
N ARG A 313 -6.75 46.24 -17.77
CA ARG A 313 -7.68 47.38 -17.96
C ARG A 313 -7.39 48.58 -17.07
N HIS A 314 -6.22 48.62 -16.42
CA HIS A 314 -5.81 49.76 -15.61
C HIS A 314 -5.25 50.89 -16.49
N THR A 315 -5.92 52.03 -16.47
CA THR A 315 -5.50 53.27 -17.17
C THR A 315 -4.58 54.13 -16.31
N ILE A 316 -4.68 54.01 -14.98
CA ILE A 316 -3.81 54.69 -14.03
C ILE A 316 -2.74 53.67 -13.62
N LYS A 317 -1.54 53.85 -14.15
CA LYS A 317 -0.32 53.24 -13.60
C LYS A 317 -0.25 53.68 -12.13
N SER A 318 -0.21 52.74 -11.17
CA SER A 318 -0.02 53.10 -9.75
C SER A 318 1.28 53.87 -9.62
N VAL A 319 1.46 54.68 -8.56
CA VAL A 319 2.71 55.44 -8.39
C VAL A 319 3.92 54.50 -8.40
N ASP A 320 3.79 53.26 -7.92
CA ASP A 320 4.83 52.22 -8.03
C ASP A 320 5.07 51.77 -9.48
N THR A 321 4.04 51.61 -10.32
CA THR A 321 4.25 51.33 -11.76
C THR A 321 4.70 52.56 -12.54
N GLN A 322 4.33 53.77 -12.11
CA GLN A 322 4.86 55.01 -12.67
C GLN A 322 6.32 55.20 -12.28
N ILE A 323 6.72 54.79 -11.07
CA ILE A 323 8.13 54.73 -10.65
C ILE A 323 8.85 53.70 -11.50
N ASP A 324 8.34 52.47 -11.67
CA ASP A 324 8.99 51.46 -12.54
C ASP A 324 9.06 51.88 -14.01
N LEU A 325 8.05 52.58 -14.52
CA LEU A 325 8.01 53.09 -15.89
C LEU A 325 8.80 54.39 -16.06
N GLN A 326 8.90 55.25 -15.04
CA GLN A 326 9.83 56.40 -15.00
C GLN A 326 11.27 55.93 -14.81
N ILE A 327 11.50 54.83 -14.09
CA ILE A 327 12.76 54.11 -13.99
C ILE A 327 13.12 53.59 -15.39
N GLN A 328 12.25 52.81 -16.05
CA GLN A 328 12.49 52.36 -17.43
C GLN A 328 12.70 53.53 -18.41
N ASP A 329 11.89 54.59 -18.36
CA ASP A 329 12.01 55.76 -19.24
C ASP A 329 13.22 56.67 -18.85
N GLN A 330 13.74 56.60 -17.61
CA GLN A 330 14.96 57.32 -17.18
C GLN A 330 16.25 56.53 -17.48
N TYR A 331 16.20 55.20 -17.53
CA TYR A 331 17.34 54.36 -17.95
C TYR A 331 17.50 54.26 -19.48
N GLU A 332 16.57 54.82 -20.28
CA GLU A 332 16.81 55.07 -21.72
C GLU A 332 17.66 56.33 -21.97
N THR A 333 17.99 57.10 -20.93
CA THR A 333 19.07 58.08 -21.00
C THR A 333 20.36 57.42 -20.54
N ASP A 334 21.20 57.07 -21.51
CA ASP A 334 22.53 56.41 -21.46
C ASP A 334 23.59 57.06 -20.52
N ASP A 335 23.21 57.86 -19.52
CA ASP A 335 24.15 58.74 -18.81
C ASP A 335 24.72 58.16 -17.50
N GLU A 336 24.23 57.02 -17.00
CA GLU A 336 24.88 56.23 -15.93
C GLU A 336 24.74 54.71 -16.19
N GLU A 337 25.59 54.20 -17.09
CA GLU A 337 25.59 52.81 -17.59
C GLU A 337 26.10 51.82 -16.50
N PHE A 338 25.21 51.38 -15.61
CA PHE A 338 25.48 50.21 -14.78
C PHE A 338 25.48 48.96 -15.66
N VAL A 339 26.67 48.47 -16.03
CA VAL A 339 26.85 47.25 -16.82
C VAL A 339 27.08 46.07 -15.88
N LEU A 340 26.30 45.00 -16.06
CA LEU A 340 26.59 43.72 -15.41
C LEU A 340 27.89 43.15 -16.01
N PRO A 341 28.82 42.62 -15.20
CA PRO A 341 30.05 42.05 -15.74
C PRO A 341 29.75 40.92 -16.74
N ASP A 342 30.60 40.76 -17.76
CA ASP A 342 30.41 39.78 -18.85
C ASP A 342 30.25 38.32 -18.38
N GLU A 343 30.65 38.01 -17.15
CA GLU A 343 30.49 36.70 -16.51
C GLU A 343 29.09 36.46 -15.92
N PHE A 344 28.22 37.49 -15.87
CA PHE A 344 26.89 37.41 -15.30
C PHE A 344 25.85 37.11 -16.38
N GLU A 345 25.48 35.83 -16.44
CA GLU A 345 24.37 35.34 -17.26
C GLU A 345 23.25 34.77 -16.37
N PRO A 346 22.02 34.63 -16.89
CA PRO A 346 20.95 33.90 -16.20
C PRO A 346 21.41 32.49 -15.80
N PHE A 347 21.09 32.07 -14.58
CA PHE A 347 21.61 30.82 -13.99
C PHE A 347 21.42 29.53 -14.81
N LEU A 348 20.45 29.48 -15.72
CA LEU A 348 20.09 28.27 -16.49
C LEU A 348 19.98 28.58 -18.00
N ILE A 349 20.92 29.36 -18.56
CA ILE A 349 20.91 29.66 -19.99
C ILE A 349 21.28 28.46 -20.88
N ASP A 350 22.10 27.55 -20.35
CA ASP A 350 22.63 26.35 -21.04
C ASP A 350 21.75 25.09 -20.90
N VAL A 351 20.66 25.16 -20.12
CA VAL A 351 19.70 24.06 -19.90
C VAL A 351 18.47 24.26 -20.77
#